data_AF-A0A8V5H9T9-F1
#
_entry.id   AF-A0A8V5H9T9-F1
#
_cell.length_a   1.000
_cell.length_b   1.000
_cell.length_c   1.000
_cell.angle_alpha   90.00
_cell.angle_beta   90.00
_cell.angle_gamma   90.00
#
_symmetry.space_group_name_H-M   'P 1'
#
loop_
_entity.id
_entity.type
_entity.pdbx_description
1 polymer ?
#
loop_
_entity_poly.entity_id
_entity_poly.type
_entity_poly.pdbx_seq_one_letter_code
_entity_poly.pdbx_strand_id
1 'polypeptide(L)'
;MIRNPDLHSFVCCAVCSKIVPPPPSNATFDRIREYKPFVTRYYTHRDILEIGAHIEQEKHEKKEAEVQECIEKMKAEICCCHYLHLLLTLLKEEVRKVKAEMQWYMEEQQKREAEAAEQCMAHRLQRILMDCAQDKMQAVAKARKQEREAAFQEASSEVKNSGTIVLAEEQYHKSIEQLKKEKDREIHVVQSIIQKESEAETEKQPEKAETLQAGELEKVMAMLKAAEEQIKTLTQELEKVTEWKDILENEIEATRQTFQKYIDATFPSLSPGQADFILPFREAFQQDTPEAPEDNDSIGELVSEV
;
A
#
# COMPACT_ATOMS: atom_id res chain seq x y z
N MET A 1 68.27 20.17 -11.07
CA MET A 1 68.98 21.32 -11.67
C MET A 1 67.92 22.20 -12.34
N ILE A 2 67.46 23.26 -11.67
CA ILE A 2 66.40 24.14 -12.20
C ILE A 2 67.03 25.00 -13.30
N ARG A 3 66.69 24.74 -14.56
CA ARG A 3 67.08 25.59 -15.69
C ARG A 3 65.96 26.60 -15.92
N ASN A 4 66.22 27.85 -15.56
CA ASN A 4 65.33 28.97 -15.89
C ASN A 4 65.52 29.29 -17.39
N PRO A 5 64.47 29.22 -18.23
CA PRO A 5 64.57 29.40 -19.68
C PRO A 5 64.92 30.84 -20.13
N ASP A 6 64.85 31.83 -19.23
CA ASP A 6 65.04 33.25 -19.60
C ASP A 6 66.47 33.80 -19.39
N LEU A 7 67.42 32.98 -18.93
CA LEU A 7 68.80 33.42 -18.66
C LEU A 7 69.80 32.78 -19.63
N HIS A 8 69.89 33.33 -20.83
CA HIS A 8 70.75 32.80 -21.91
C HIS A 8 72.25 33.16 -21.81
N SER A 9 72.68 33.99 -20.85
CA SER A 9 74.11 34.29 -20.67
C SER A 9 74.48 34.47 -19.20
N PHE A 10 75.29 33.57 -18.67
CA PHE A 10 75.97 33.76 -17.39
C PHE A 10 77.41 34.20 -17.69
N VAL A 11 77.76 35.42 -17.30
CA VAL A 11 79.15 35.90 -17.40
C VAL A 11 79.86 35.50 -16.11
N CYS A 12 80.86 34.63 -16.21
CA CYS A 12 81.70 34.28 -15.07
C CYS A 12 82.57 35.50 -14.73
N CYS A 13 82.42 36.04 -13.53
CA CYS A 13 83.28 37.13 -13.07
C CYS A 13 84.72 36.60 -12.97
N ALA A 14 85.62 37.11 -13.82
CA ALA A 14 87.01 36.64 -13.90
C ALA A 14 87.81 36.83 -12.60
N VAL A 15 87.30 37.60 -11.64
CA VAL A 15 87.94 37.88 -10.35
C VAL A 15 87.53 36.90 -9.25
N CYS A 16 86.30 36.40 -9.26
CA CYS A 16 85.77 35.61 -8.14
C CYS A 16 85.10 34.29 -8.54
N SER A 17 85.11 33.93 -9.84
CA SER A 17 84.57 32.68 -10.40
C SER A 17 83.11 32.38 -10.04
N LYS A 18 82.37 33.38 -9.52
CA LYS A 18 80.94 33.28 -9.21
C LYS A 18 80.14 33.71 -10.42
N ILE A 19 79.07 32.98 -10.68
CA ILE A 19 78.08 33.29 -11.72
C ILE A 19 77.29 34.52 -11.25
N VAL A 20 77.47 35.65 -11.94
CA VAL A 20 76.68 36.86 -11.70
C VAL A 20 75.54 36.87 -12.71
N PRO A 21 74.26 37.01 -12.29
CA PRO A 21 73.16 37.13 -13.23
C PRO A 21 73.32 38.41 -14.06
N PRO A 22 72.89 38.42 -15.33
CA PRO A 22 72.95 39.62 -16.15
C PRO A 22 72.10 40.73 -15.51
N PRO A 23 72.49 42.00 -15.70
CA PRO A 23 71.69 43.12 -15.22
C PRO A 23 70.27 43.04 -15.80
N PRO A 24 69.22 43.34 -15.00
CA PRO A 24 67.84 43.28 -15.46
C PRO A 24 67.65 44.15 -16.72
N SER A 25 66.86 43.66 -17.66
CA SER A 25 66.62 44.36 -18.92
C SER A 25 65.81 45.64 -18.69
N ASN A 26 65.93 46.61 -19.60
CA ASN A 26 65.14 47.85 -19.53
C ASN A 26 63.62 47.58 -19.43
N ALA A 27 63.13 46.52 -20.08
CA ALA A 27 61.73 46.09 -19.98
C ALA A 27 61.31 45.69 -18.55
N THR A 28 62.23 45.15 -17.74
CA THR A 28 61.97 44.88 -16.32
C THR A 28 61.85 46.18 -15.51
N PHE A 29 62.66 47.18 -15.82
CA PHE A 29 62.57 48.49 -15.17
C PHE A 29 61.31 49.27 -15.58
N ASP A 30 60.87 49.15 -16.84
CA ASP A 30 59.65 49.78 -17.30
C ASP A 30 58.41 49.22 -16.58
N ARG A 31 58.35 47.90 -16.36
CA ARG A 31 57.31 47.26 -15.53
C ARG A 31 57.28 47.77 -14.09
N ILE A 32 58.44 48.03 -13.48
CA ILE A 32 58.53 48.57 -12.12
C ILE A 32 58.05 50.03 -12.10
N ARG A 33 58.35 50.81 -13.16
CA ARG A 33 57.89 52.20 -13.30
C ARG A 33 56.39 52.30 -13.58
N GLU A 34 55.80 51.32 -14.25
CA GLU A 34 54.35 51.22 -14.48
C GLU A 34 53.56 50.73 -13.26
N TYR A 35 54.22 50.12 -12.27
CA TYR A 35 53.56 49.64 -11.07
C TYR A 35 53.05 50.81 -10.21
N LYS A 36 51.75 51.08 -10.31
CA LYS A 36 51.05 52.09 -9.52
C LYS A 36 50.60 51.44 -8.20
N PRO A 37 51.20 51.77 -7.04
CA PRO A 37 50.79 51.17 -5.77
C PRO A 37 49.33 51.52 -5.49
N PHE A 38 48.55 50.53 -5.06
CA PHE A 38 47.17 50.73 -4.65
C PHE A 38 47.11 51.77 -3.53
N VAL A 39 46.23 52.76 -3.65
CA VAL A 39 46.03 53.78 -2.61
C VAL A 39 45.43 53.09 -1.38
N THR A 40 46.26 52.85 -0.37
CA THR A 40 45.81 52.26 0.89
C THR A 40 45.14 53.34 1.73
N ARG A 41 43.82 53.25 1.90
CA ARG A 41 43.11 54.03 2.92
C ARG A 41 43.48 53.44 4.29
N TYR A 42 43.94 54.27 5.23
CA TYR A 42 44.21 53.82 6.59
C TYR A 42 42.88 53.62 7.32
N TYR A 43 42.55 52.39 7.67
CA TYR A 43 41.38 52.07 8.49
C TYR A 43 41.77 52.19 9.97
N THR A 44 40.94 52.89 10.74
CA THR A 44 41.03 52.91 12.20
C THR A 44 40.34 51.68 12.80
N HIS A 45 40.62 51.36 14.07
CA HIS A 45 39.93 50.28 14.78
C HIS A 45 38.40 50.46 14.75
N ARG A 46 37.92 51.70 14.80
CA ARG A 46 36.49 52.02 14.70
C ARG A 46 35.92 51.66 13.33
N ASP A 47 36.63 51.98 12.25
CA ASP A 47 36.18 51.65 10.89
C ASP A 47 36.08 50.12 10.70
N ILE A 48 37.01 49.36 11.28
CA ILE A 48 37.00 47.89 11.22
C ILE A 48 35.80 47.31 11.97
N LEU A 49 35.48 47.84 13.16
CA LEU A 49 34.30 47.41 13.93
C LEU A 49 32.99 47.75 13.22
N GLU A 50 32.88 48.94 12.63
CA GLU A 50 31.69 49.36 11.88
C GLU A 50 31.48 48.46 10.64
N ILE A 51 32.56 48.11 9.92
CA ILE A 51 32.51 47.15 8.81
C ILE A 51 32.09 45.76 9.31
N GLY A 52 32.64 45.29 10.43
CA GLY A 52 32.29 44.00 11.04
C GLY A 52 30.79 43.91 11.38
N ALA A 53 30.26 44.94 12.05
CA ALA A 53 28.84 45.02 12.39
C ALA A 53 27.93 45.01 11.16
N HIS A 54 28.29 45.75 10.10
CA HIS A 54 27.53 45.74 8.85
C HIS A 54 27.54 44.35 8.18
N ILE A 55 28.69 43.67 8.16
CA ILE A 55 28.80 42.32 7.57
C ILE A 55 27.97 41.31 8.38
N GLU A 56 27.96 41.40 9.70
CA GLU A 56 27.15 40.53 10.56
C GLU A 56 25.67 40.77 10.36
N GLN A 57 25.25 42.03 10.31
CA GLN A 57 23.86 42.40 10.04
C GLN A 57 23.40 41.90 8.67
N GLU A 58 24.18 42.13 7.61
CA GLU A 58 23.84 41.67 6.26
C GLU A 58 23.77 40.13 6.19
N LYS A 59 24.65 39.42 6.90
CA LYS A 59 24.57 37.96 7.04
C LYS A 59 23.33 37.51 7.78
N HIS A 60 22.92 38.23 8.82
CA HIS A 60 21.71 37.92 9.58
C HIS A 60 20.47 38.12 8.72
N GLU A 61 20.33 39.28 8.08
CA GLU A 61 19.22 39.61 7.19
C GLU A 61 19.11 38.60 6.04
N LYS A 62 20.24 38.18 5.45
CA LYS A 62 20.26 37.15 4.43
C LYS A 62 19.77 35.80 4.95
N LYS A 63 20.22 35.37 6.12
CA LYS A 63 19.76 34.12 6.75
C LYS A 63 18.27 34.18 7.11
N GLU A 64 17.79 35.31 7.63
CA GLU A 64 16.37 35.51 7.92
C GLU A 64 15.53 35.45 6.65
N ALA A 65 15.99 36.05 5.55
CA ALA A 65 15.30 35.96 4.26
C ALA A 65 15.25 34.51 3.73
N GLU A 66 16.35 33.76 3.83
CA GLU A 66 16.41 32.34 3.45
C GLU A 66 15.44 31.49 4.29
N VAL A 67 15.41 31.71 5.61
CA VAL A 67 14.48 31.02 6.51
C VAL A 67 13.03 31.37 6.18
N GLN A 68 12.74 32.65 5.91
CA GLN A 68 11.39 33.09 5.56
C GLN A 68 10.92 32.48 4.24
N GLU A 69 11.79 32.38 3.24
CA GLU A 69 11.51 31.70 1.98
C GLU A 69 11.21 30.21 2.21
N CYS A 70 12.00 29.53 3.03
CA CYS A 70 11.74 28.13 3.41
C CYS A 70 10.39 27.96 4.11
N ILE A 71 10.02 28.87 5.02
CA ILE A 71 8.74 28.84 5.72
C ILE A 71 7.58 29.00 4.74
N GLU A 72 7.65 29.97 3.83
CA GLU A 72 6.58 30.20 2.84
C GLU A 72 6.43 29.01 1.88
N LYS A 73 7.54 28.39 1.47
CA LYS A 73 7.51 27.16 0.69
C LYS A 73 6.83 26.02 1.45
N MET A 74 7.19 25.82 2.71
CA MET A 74 6.60 24.76 3.54
C MET A 74 5.12 25.02 3.82
N LYS A 75 4.71 26.28 4.02
CA LYS A 75 3.28 26.65 4.13
C LYS A 75 2.50 26.33 2.86
N ALA A 76 3.07 26.61 1.68
CA ALA A 76 2.42 26.28 0.41
C ALA A 76 2.24 24.76 0.25
N GLU A 77 3.27 23.98 0.58
CA GLU A 77 3.21 22.51 0.57
C GLU A 77 2.15 21.96 1.54
N ILE A 78 2.12 22.46 2.78
CA ILE A 78 1.11 22.09 3.78
C ILE A 78 -0.30 22.46 3.30
N CYS A 79 -0.48 23.65 2.72
CA CYS A 79 -1.76 24.11 2.20
C CYS A 79 -2.26 23.20 1.06
N CYS A 80 -1.37 22.85 0.12
CA CYS A 80 -1.68 21.90 -0.95
C CYS A 80 -2.05 20.52 -0.39
N CYS A 81 -1.32 20.02 0.61
CA CYS A 81 -1.60 18.75 1.27
C CYS A 81 -2.99 18.76 1.95
N HIS A 82 -3.32 19.85 2.67
CA HIS A 82 -4.62 20.03 3.30
C HIS A 82 -5.77 20.04 2.29
N TYR A 83 -5.62 20.76 1.18
CA TYR A 83 -6.61 20.81 0.11
C TYR A 83 -6.82 19.44 -0.54
N LEU A 84 -5.74 18.70 -0.80
CA LEU A 84 -5.82 17.34 -1.35
C LEU A 84 -6.51 16.37 -0.38
N HIS A 85 -6.23 16.47 0.91
CA HIS A 85 -6.91 15.67 1.93
C HIS A 85 -8.42 15.96 1.96
N LEU A 86 -8.82 17.23 1.91
CA LEU A 86 -10.22 17.64 1.86
C LEU A 86 -10.94 17.13 0.60
N LEU A 87 -10.28 17.20 -0.57
CA LEU A 87 -10.83 16.63 -1.80
C LEU A 87 -11.00 15.11 -1.69
N LEU A 88 -10.03 14.42 -1.09
CA LEU A 88 -10.07 12.98 -0.91
C LEU A 88 -11.21 12.54 0.02
N THR A 89 -11.45 13.27 1.11
CA THR A 89 -12.55 12.95 2.04
C THR A 89 -13.91 13.15 1.37
N LEU A 90 -14.11 14.26 0.65
CA LEU A 90 -15.34 14.51 -0.12
C LEU A 90 -15.57 13.43 -1.19
N LEU A 91 -14.54 13.07 -1.94
CA LEU A 91 -14.65 12.02 -2.95
C LEU A 91 -15.02 10.67 -2.34
N LYS A 92 -14.42 10.32 -1.19
CA LYS A 92 -14.77 9.08 -0.46
C LYS A 92 -16.22 9.06 -0.01
N GLU A 93 -16.76 10.19 0.43
CA GLU A 93 -18.17 10.31 0.83
C GLU A 93 -19.12 10.14 -0.34
N GLU A 94 -18.85 10.79 -1.48
CA GLU A 94 -19.68 10.66 -2.67
C GLU A 94 -19.64 9.25 -3.25
N VAL A 95 -18.45 8.62 -3.28
CA VAL A 95 -18.32 7.21 -3.67
C VAL A 95 -19.12 6.30 -2.74
N ARG A 96 -19.13 6.58 -1.42
CA ARG A 96 -19.94 5.81 -0.46
C ARG A 96 -21.43 5.95 -0.73
N LYS A 97 -21.91 7.17 -1.02
CA LYS A 97 -23.32 7.43 -1.34
C LYS A 97 -23.75 6.70 -2.61
N VAL A 98 -23.00 6.85 -3.70
CA VAL A 98 -23.28 6.17 -4.98
C VAL A 98 -23.28 4.65 -4.81
N LYS A 99 -22.36 4.11 -4.01
CA LYS A 99 -22.33 2.67 -3.71
C LYS A 99 -23.59 2.21 -2.98
N ALA A 100 -24.05 2.97 -1.99
CA ALA A 100 -25.27 2.64 -1.24
C ALA A 100 -26.53 2.73 -2.12
N GLU A 101 -26.64 3.76 -2.97
CA GLU A 101 -27.74 3.89 -3.93
C GLU A 101 -27.78 2.74 -4.94
N MET A 102 -26.61 2.34 -5.45
CA MET A 102 -26.49 1.20 -6.34
C MET A 102 -26.91 -0.10 -5.65
N GLN A 103 -26.45 -0.35 -4.42
CA GLN A 103 -26.83 -1.54 -3.66
C GLN A 103 -28.34 -1.60 -3.44
N TRP A 104 -28.94 -0.49 -2.99
CA TRP A 104 -30.38 -0.40 -2.81
C TRP A 104 -31.15 -0.65 -4.10
N TYR A 105 -30.70 -0.10 -5.23
CA TYR A 105 -31.32 -0.33 -6.54
C TYR A 105 -31.26 -1.80 -6.96
N MET A 106 -30.12 -2.47 -6.74
CA MET A 106 -29.95 -3.88 -7.05
C MET A 106 -30.85 -4.78 -6.19
N GLU A 107 -30.94 -4.51 -4.89
CA GLU A 107 -31.83 -5.23 -3.97
C GLU A 107 -33.30 -5.04 -4.34
N GLU A 108 -33.70 -3.81 -4.67
CA GLU A 108 -35.05 -3.50 -5.10
C GLU A 108 -35.41 -4.24 -6.40
N GLN A 109 -34.47 -4.36 -7.34
CA GLN A 109 -34.72 -5.16 -8.54
C GLN A 109 -34.81 -6.66 -8.26
N GLN A 110 -33.91 -7.20 -7.43
CA GLN A 110 -33.98 -8.60 -7.01
C GLN A 110 -35.31 -8.91 -6.33
N LYS A 111 -35.80 -7.99 -5.49
CA LYS A 111 -37.10 -8.13 -4.82
C LYS A 111 -38.25 -8.17 -5.83
N ARG A 112 -38.25 -7.29 -6.84
CA ARG A 112 -39.28 -7.30 -7.90
C ARG A 112 -39.26 -8.59 -8.71
N GLU A 113 -38.07 -9.09 -9.06
CA GLU A 113 -37.93 -10.36 -9.77
C GLU A 113 -38.41 -11.54 -8.91
N ALA A 114 -38.09 -11.54 -7.62
CA ALA A 114 -38.56 -12.54 -6.66
C ALA A 114 -40.09 -12.51 -6.53
N GLU A 115 -40.70 -11.33 -6.35
CA GLU A 115 -42.15 -11.17 -6.27
C GLU A 115 -42.85 -11.64 -7.55
N ALA A 116 -42.30 -11.32 -8.73
CA ALA A 116 -42.84 -11.80 -10.00
C ALA A 116 -42.75 -13.33 -10.12
N ALA A 117 -41.62 -13.92 -9.71
CA ALA A 117 -41.45 -15.37 -9.69
C ALA A 117 -42.43 -16.05 -8.71
N GLU A 118 -42.63 -15.48 -7.52
CA GLU A 118 -43.60 -15.94 -6.53
C GLU A 118 -45.02 -15.91 -7.08
N GLN A 119 -45.43 -14.83 -7.74
CA GLN A 119 -46.74 -14.73 -8.39
C GLN A 119 -46.92 -15.81 -9.47
N CYS A 120 -45.90 -16.04 -10.30
CA CYS A 120 -45.94 -17.11 -11.31
C CYS A 120 -46.09 -18.49 -10.66
N MET A 121 -45.36 -18.76 -9.58
CA MET A 121 -45.46 -20.01 -8.83
C MET A 121 -46.83 -20.16 -8.16
N ALA A 122 -47.36 -19.11 -7.53
CA ALA A 122 -48.66 -19.11 -6.88
C ALA A 122 -49.78 -19.42 -7.88
N HIS A 123 -49.76 -18.79 -9.05
CA HIS A 123 -50.72 -19.06 -10.12
C HIS A 123 -50.63 -20.50 -10.64
N ARG A 124 -49.41 -21.03 -10.79
CA ARG A 124 -49.19 -22.43 -11.20
C ARG A 124 -49.75 -23.40 -10.16
N LEU A 125 -49.46 -23.17 -8.88
CA LEU A 125 -49.98 -23.98 -7.78
C LEU A 125 -51.52 -23.93 -7.73
N GLN A 126 -52.12 -22.76 -7.92
CA GLN A 126 -53.58 -22.60 -7.93
C GLN A 126 -54.23 -23.43 -9.05
N ARG A 127 -53.65 -23.44 -10.27
CA ARG A 127 -54.13 -24.31 -11.35
C ARG A 127 -54.06 -25.79 -10.96
N ILE A 128 -52.92 -26.24 -10.45
CA ILE A 128 -52.72 -27.64 -10.05
C ILE A 128 -53.74 -28.04 -8.97
N LEU A 129 -54.00 -27.17 -7.99
CA LEU A 129 -55.00 -27.41 -6.95
C LEU A 129 -56.42 -27.52 -7.53
N MET A 130 -56.75 -26.70 -8.52
CA MET A 130 -58.05 -26.75 -9.19
C MET A 130 -58.21 -28.03 -10.00
N ASP A 131 -57.19 -28.42 -10.76
CA ASP A 131 -57.18 -29.67 -11.54
C ASP A 131 -57.30 -30.89 -10.60
N CYS A 132 -56.56 -30.90 -9.48
CA CYS A 132 -56.65 -31.94 -8.45
C CYS A 132 -58.06 -32.02 -7.84
N ALA A 133 -58.70 -30.88 -7.58
CA ALA A 133 -60.07 -30.85 -7.07
C ALA A 133 -61.07 -31.43 -8.09
N GLN A 134 -60.88 -31.13 -9.39
CA GLN A 134 -61.69 -31.69 -10.47
C GLN A 134 -61.49 -33.20 -10.60
N ASP A 135 -60.24 -33.67 -10.61
CA ASP A 135 -59.91 -35.10 -10.68
C ASP A 135 -60.50 -35.86 -9.49
N LYS A 136 -60.45 -35.28 -8.29
CA LYS A 136 -61.08 -35.83 -7.10
C LYS A 136 -62.60 -35.96 -7.28
N MET A 137 -63.29 -34.93 -7.78
CA MET A 137 -64.72 -35.00 -8.03
C MET A 137 -65.08 -36.07 -9.07
N GLN A 138 -64.31 -36.17 -10.15
CA GLN A 138 -64.51 -37.19 -11.17
C GLN A 138 -64.28 -38.60 -10.62
N ALA A 139 -63.26 -38.81 -9.81
CA ALA A 139 -62.98 -40.08 -9.15
C ALA A 139 -64.14 -40.47 -8.20
N VAL A 140 -64.63 -39.53 -7.38
CA VAL A 140 -65.79 -39.78 -6.49
C VAL A 140 -67.06 -40.08 -7.29
N ALA A 141 -67.31 -39.38 -8.39
CA ALA A 141 -68.47 -39.63 -9.24
C ALA A 141 -68.41 -41.01 -9.91
N LYS A 142 -67.23 -41.41 -10.41
CA LYS A 142 -66.98 -42.75 -10.96
C LYS A 142 -67.20 -43.83 -9.90
N ALA A 143 -66.63 -43.67 -8.71
CA ALA A 143 -66.82 -44.60 -7.60
C ALA A 143 -68.30 -44.74 -7.21
N ARG A 144 -69.04 -43.63 -7.07
CA ARG A 144 -70.49 -43.66 -6.78
C ARG A 144 -71.31 -44.31 -7.89
N LYS A 145 -70.90 -44.14 -9.16
CA LYS A 145 -71.57 -44.81 -10.29
C LYS A 145 -71.34 -46.32 -10.22
N GLN A 146 -70.12 -46.74 -9.96
CA GLN A 146 -69.76 -48.15 -9.76
C GLN A 146 -70.50 -48.78 -8.58
N GLU A 147 -70.62 -48.08 -7.44
CA GLU A 147 -71.41 -48.53 -6.29
C GLU A 147 -72.89 -48.76 -6.66
N ARG A 148 -73.49 -47.85 -7.43
CA ARG A 148 -74.89 -48.00 -7.89
C ARG A 148 -75.06 -49.12 -8.90
N GLU A 149 -74.12 -49.26 -9.83
CA GLU A 149 -74.11 -50.35 -10.80
C GLU A 149 -73.96 -51.70 -10.09
N ALA A 150 -73.09 -51.80 -9.07
CA ALA A 150 -72.95 -52.97 -8.22
C ALA A 150 -74.24 -53.27 -7.44
N ALA A 151 -74.83 -52.27 -6.77
CA ALA A 151 -76.10 -52.44 -6.05
C ALA A 151 -77.27 -52.86 -6.97
N PHE A 152 -77.30 -52.37 -8.22
CA PHE A 152 -78.31 -52.74 -9.21
C PHE A 152 -78.10 -54.15 -9.77
N GLN A 153 -76.84 -54.55 -9.99
CA GLN A 153 -76.50 -55.93 -10.39
C GLN A 153 -76.83 -56.92 -9.27
N GLU A 154 -76.57 -56.56 -8.01
CA GLU A 154 -76.89 -57.39 -6.84
C GLU A 154 -78.41 -57.51 -6.60
N ALA A 155 -79.19 -56.46 -6.92
CA ALA A 155 -80.66 -56.52 -6.89
C ALA A 155 -81.30 -57.29 -8.08
N SER A 156 -80.61 -57.37 -9.23
CA SER A 156 -81.11 -58.05 -10.45
C SER A 156 -80.67 -59.52 -10.55
N SER A 157 -79.90 -60.01 -9.57
CA SER A 157 -79.40 -61.38 -9.55
C SER A 157 -79.49 -62.01 -8.16
N GLU A 158 -80.68 -62.50 -7.77
CA GLU A 158 -80.72 -63.77 -7.04
C GLU A 158 -80.44 -64.88 -8.06
N VAL A 159 -79.32 -65.58 -7.86
CA VAL A 159 -78.77 -66.75 -8.59
C VAL A 159 -77.52 -66.45 -9.43
N LYS A 160 -76.40 -66.71 -8.74
CA LYS A 160 -75.13 -67.31 -9.19
C LYS A 160 -74.45 -66.64 -10.40
N ASN A 161 -73.33 -65.96 -10.12
CA ASN A 161 -72.01 -66.39 -10.58
C ASN A 161 -70.90 -65.55 -9.92
N SER A 162 -70.51 -65.93 -8.71
CA SER A 162 -69.26 -65.51 -8.08
C SER A 162 -68.17 -66.51 -8.47
N GLY A 163 -67.36 -66.17 -9.47
CA GLY A 163 -66.29 -67.08 -9.88
C GLY A 163 -65.44 -66.65 -11.05
N THR A 164 -65.21 -65.34 -11.25
CA THR A 164 -64.12 -64.90 -12.17
C THR A 164 -63.66 -63.44 -11.95
N ILE A 165 -64.44 -62.60 -11.26
CA ILE A 165 -64.12 -61.17 -11.05
C ILE A 165 -62.97 -60.96 -10.04
N VAL A 166 -62.88 -61.79 -8.99
CA VAL A 166 -61.83 -61.69 -7.95
C VAL A 166 -60.43 -61.88 -8.55
N LEU A 167 -60.27 -62.76 -9.54
CA LEU A 167 -58.97 -63.02 -10.18
C LEU A 167 -58.50 -61.85 -11.06
N ALA A 168 -59.43 -61.12 -11.71
CA ALA A 168 -59.09 -59.98 -12.55
C ALA A 168 -58.79 -58.72 -11.71
N GLU A 169 -59.58 -58.46 -10.67
CA GLU A 169 -59.31 -57.36 -9.73
C GLU A 169 -58.01 -57.57 -8.96
N GLU A 170 -57.71 -58.80 -8.53
CA GLU A 170 -56.41 -59.14 -7.93
C GLU A 170 -55.25 -58.96 -8.91
N GLN A 171 -55.44 -59.24 -10.20
CA GLN A 171 -54.43 -58.99 -11.23
C GLN A 171 -54.20 -57.48 -11.44
N TYR A 172 -55.25 -56.67 -11.49
CA TYR A 172 -55.12 -55.21 -11.56
C TYR A 172 -54.48 -54.62 -10.31
N HIS A 173 -54.84 -55.10 -9.12
CA HIS A 173 -54.23 -54.65 -7.86
C HIS A 173 -52.73 -54.99 -7.83
N LYS A 174 -52.35 -56.23 -8.19
CA LYS A 174 -50.94 -56.65 -8.29
C LYS A 174 -50.17 -55.81 -9.32
N SER A 175 -50.79 -55.46 -10.44
CA SER A 175 -50.18 -54.64 -11.49
C SER A 175 -49.98 -53.19 -11.04
N ILE A 176 -50.98 -52.57 -10.40
CA ILE A 176 -50.88 -51.21 -9.83
C ILE A 176 -49.83 -51.17 -8.71
N GLU A 177 -49.77 -52.20 -7.86
CA GLU A 177 -48.82 -52.28 -6.76
C GLU A 177 -47.38 -52.51 -7.26
N GLN A 178 -47.20 -53.27 -8.33
CA GLN A 178 -45.93 -53.35 -9.05
C GLN A 178 -45.53 -52.00 -9.66
N LEU A 179 -46.47 -51.32 -10.32
CA LEU A 179 -46.23 -50.01 -10.92
C LEU A 179 -45.83 -48.98 -9.86
N LYS A 180 -46.46 -49.02 -8.69
CA LYS A 180 -46.14 -48.15 -7.56
C LYS A 180 -44.71 -48.39 -7.06
N LYS A 181 -44.34 -49.66 -6.87
CA LYS A 181 -42.96 -50.06 -6.51
C LYS A 181 -41.94 -49.64 -7.57
N GLU A 182 -42.30 -49.69 -8.85
CA GLU A 182 -41.44 -49.25 -9.94
C GLU A 182 -41.27 -47.73 -9.95
N LYS A 183 -42.34 -46.96 -9.75
CA LYS A 183 -42.28 -45.50 -9.65
C LYS A 183 -41.54 -45.03 -8.39
N ASP A 184 -41.70 -45.71 -7.27
CA ASP A 184 -40.93 -45.43 -6.05
C ASP A 184 -39.42 -45.65 -6.28
N ARG A 185 -39.05 -46.68 -7.07
CA ARG A 185 -37.65 -46.91 -7.49
C ARG A 185 -37.16 -45.81 -8.43
N GLU A 186 -37.95 -45.42 -9.42
CA GLU A 186 -37.60 -44.31 -10.32
C GLU A 186 -37.41 -43.00 -9.55
N ILE A 187 -38.31 -42.68 -8.62
CA ILE A 187 -38.21 -41.49 -7.74
C ILE A 187 -36.94 -41.56 -6.90
N HIS A 188 -36.63 -42.72 -6.30
CA HIS A 188 -35.42 -42.90 -5.52
C HIS A 188 -34.15 -42.73 -6.38
N VAL A 189 -34.16 -43.23 -7.62
CA VAL A 189 -33.05 -43.03 -8.57
C VAL A 189 -32.88 -41.55 -8.90
N VAL A 190 -33.97 -40.85 -9.22
CA VAL A 190 -33.94 -39.41 -9.52
C VAL A 190 -33.50 -38.59 -8.30
N GLN A 191 -33.99 -38.90 -7.11
CA GLN A 191 -33.55 -38.25 -5.87
C GLN A 191 -32.05 -38.49 -5.62
N SER A 192 -31.56 -39.71 -5.84
CA SER A 192 -30.13 -40.01 -5.70
C SER A 192 -29.27 -39.27 -6.72
N ILE A 193 -29.77 -39.05 -7.94
CA ILE A 193 -29.09 -38.25 -8.97
C ILE A 193 -29.08 -36.76 -8.56
N ILE A 194 -30.22 -36.19 -8.18
CA ILE A 194 -30.34 -34.79 -7.74
C ILE A 194 -29.43 -34.51 -6.53
N GLN A 195 -29.42 -35.43 -5.57
CA GLN A 195 -28.60 -35.29 -4.37
C GLN A 195 -27.11 -35.31 -4.72
N LYS A 196 -26.66 -36.26 -5.57
CA LYS A 196 -25.27 -36.30 -6.05
C LYS A 196 -24.88 -35.07 -6.87
N GLU A 197 -25.77 -34.56 -7.70
CA GLU A 197 -25.54 -33.31 -8.45
C GLU A 197 -25.42 -32.10 -7.52
N SER A 198 -26.28 -32.01 -6.50
CA SER A 198 -26.20 -30.94 -5.50
C SER A 198 -24.91 -31.00 -4.67
N GLU A 199 -24.48 -32.20 -4.26
CA GLU A 199 -23.22 -32.44 -3.56
C GLU A 199 -22.01 -32.05 -4.43
N ALA A 200 -22.00 -32.48 -5.70
CA ALA A 200 -20.94 -32.13 -6.65
C ALA A 200 -20.88 -30.63 -7.00
N GLU A 201 -22.02 -29.94 -7.02
CA GLU A 201 -22.05 -28.48 -7.26
C GLU A 201 -21.55 -27.71 -6.02
N THR A 202 -21.89 -28.17 -4.81
CA THR A 202 -21.36 -27.59 -3.56
C THR A 202 -19.86 -27.81 -3.38
N GLU A 203 -19.28 -28.84 -4.00
CA GLU A 203 -17.84 -29.12 -3.95
C GLU A 203 -17.03 -28.29 -4.98
N LYS A 204 -17.62 -27.97 -6.14
CA LYS A 204 -16.94 -27.16 -7.18
C LYS A 204 -16.85 -25.67 -6.86
N GLN A 205 -17.77 -25.15 -6.05
CA GLN A 205 -17.77 -23.75 -5.60
C GLN A 205 -16.54 -23.39 -4.73
N PRO A 206 -16.21 -24.14 -3.67
CA PRO A 206 -15.03 -23.87 -2.86
C PRO A 206 -13.73 -24.09 -3.64
N GLU A 207 -13.62 -25.11 -4.51
CA GLU A 207 -12.41 -25.36 -5.31
C GLU A 207 -12.08 -24.18 -6.25
N LYS A 208 -13.10 -23.54 -6.85
CA LYS A 208 -12.93 -22.32 -7.66
C LYS A 208 -12.57 -21.09 -6.82
N ALA A 209 -13.13 -20.97 -5.61
CA ALA A 209 -12.80 -19.88 -4.70
C ALA A 209 -11.37 -20.01 -4.15
N GLU A 210 -10.94 -21.23 -3.80
CA GLU A 210 -9.60 -21.56 -3.34
C GLU A 210 -8.54 -21.29 -4.40
N THR A 211 -8.80 -21.66 -5.66
CA THR A 211 -7.86 -21.39 -6.78
C THR A 211 -7.72 -19.90 -7.08
N LEU A 212 -8.80 -19.11 -6.97
CA LEU A 212 -8.74 -17.66 -7.07
C LEU A 212 -7.96 -17.03 -5.91
N GLN A 213 -8.26 -17.44 -4.67
CA GLN A 213 -7.59 -16.95 -3.47
C GLN A 213 -6.09 -17.29 -3.47
N ALA A 214 -5.73 -18.49 -3.93
CA ALA A 214 -4.33 -18.89 -4.09
C ALA A 214 -3.59 -18.01 -5.11
N GLY A 215 -4.21 -17.66 -6.23
CA GLY A 215 -3.62 -16.77 -7.23
C GLY A 215 -3.46 -15.32 -6.75
N GLU A 216 -4.44 -14.81 -5.99
CA GLU A 216 -4.33 -13.49 -5.34
C GLU A 216 -3.21 -13.46 -4.30
N LEU A 217 -3.09 -14.52 -3.50
CA LEU A 217 -2.02 -14.66 -2.50
C LEU A 217 -0.64 -14.71 -3.18
N GLU A 218 -0.48 -15.47 -4.27
CA GLU A 218 0.77 -15.54 -5.02
C GLU A 218 1.17 -14.18 -5.59
N LYS A 219 0.21 -13.40 -6.10
CA LYS A 219 0.44 -12.03 -6.58
C LYS A 219 0.89 -11.10 -5.46
N VAL A 220 0.26 -11.18 -4.28
CA VAL A 220 0.65 -10.40 -3.10
C VAL A 220 2.04 -10.79 -2.63
N MET A 221 2.37 -12.08 -2.59
CA MET A 221 3.71 -12.58 -2.24
C MET A 221 4.78 -12.08 -3.21
N ALA A 222 4.48 -12.03 -4.52
CA ALA A 222 5.41 -11.50 -5.52
C ALA A 222 5.67 -9.99 -5.32
N MET A 223 4.63 -9.21 -5.03
CA MET A 223 4.77 -7.78 -4.72
C MET A 223 5.56 -7.55 -3.42
N LEU A 224 5.32 -8.37 -2.39
CA LEU A 224 6.04 -8.30 -1.13
C LEU A 224 7.55 -8.54 -1.34
N LYS A 225 7.92 -9.61 -2.04
CA LYS A 225 9.34 -9.90 -2.36
C LYS A 225 10.01 -8.77 -3.13
N ALA A 226 9.31 -8.17 -4.11
CA ALA A 226 9.84 -7.04 -4.86
C ALA A 226 10.05 -5.80 -3.96
N ALA A 227 9.14 -5.55 -3.02
CA ALA A 227 9.28 -4.47 -2.04
C ALA A 227 10.43 -4.74 -1.05
N GLU A 228 10.59 -5.97 -0.58
CA GLU A 228 11.72 -6.39 0.26
C GLU A 228 13.08 -6.18 -0.43
N GLU A 229 13.17 -6.51 -1.73
CA GLU A 229 14.36 -6.26 -2.53
C GLU A 229 14.66 -4.77 -2.64
N GLN A 230 13.65 -3.92 -2.86
CA GLN A 230 13.82 -2.46 -2.88
C GLN A 230 14.30 -1.93 -1.53
N ILE A 231 13.69 -2.37 -0.42
CA ILE A 231 14.14 -1.98 0.93
C ILE A 231 15.60 -2.35 1.13
N LYS A 232 16.00 -3.57 0.75
CA LYS A 232 17.39 -4.02 0.84
C LYS A 232 18.35 -3.13 0.05
N THR A 233 17.97 -2.72 -1.16
CA THR A 233 18.80 -1.79 -1.96
C THR A 233 18.93 -0.42 -1.30
N LEU A 234 17.83 0.14 -0.80
CA LEU A 234 17.83 1.44 -0.12
C LEU A 234 18.65 1.40 1.18
N THR A 235 18.57 0.31 1.95
CA THR A 235 19.40 0.12 3.15
C THR A 235 20.89 0.13 2.82
N GLN A 236 21.31 -0.53 1.73
CA GLN A 236 22.70 -0.52 1.29
C GLN A 236 23.18 0.86 0.80
N GLU A 237 22.30 1.63 0.16
CA GLU A 237 22.62 3.02 -0.22
C GLU A 237 22.75 3.92 1.00
N LEU A 238 21.86 3.77 1.98
CA LEU A 238 21.90 4.51 3.23
C LEU A 238 23.19 4.21 4.03
N GLU A 239 23.60 2.94 4.11
CA GLU A 239 24.84 2.52 4.76
C GLU A 239 26.06 3.25 4.15
N LYS A 240 26.15 3.28 2.82
CA LYS A 240 27.22 4.03 2.14
C LYS A 240 27.19 5.52 2.49
N VAL A 241 26.02 6.15 2.43
CA VAL A 241 25.90 7.59 2.76
C VAL A 241 26.30 7.86 4.21
N THR A 242 25.96 6.96 5.13
CA THR A 242 26.39 7.05 6.53
C THR A 242 27.92 6.91 6.65
N GLU A 243 28.54 5.95 5.97
CA GLU A 243 30.01 5.83 5.96
C GLU A 243 30.68 7.09 5.43
N TRP A 244 30.18 7.65 4.32
CA TRP A 244 30.70 8.91 3.76
C TRP A 244 30.53 10.08 4.72
N LYS A 245 29.40 10.14 5.43
CA LYS A 245 29.15 11.14 6.47
C LYS A 245 30.18 11.02 7.59
N ASP A 246 30.42 9.82 8.11
CA ASP A 246 31.35 9.58 9.22
C ASP A 246 32.79 9.93 8.82
N ILE A 247 33.21 9.60 7.59
CA ILE A 247 34.53 10.00 7.06
C ILE A 247 34.66 11.52 7.05
N LEU A 248 33.66 12.23 6.49
CA LEU A 248 33.68 13.69 6.42
C LEU A 248 33.65 14.35 7.80
N GLU A 249 32.88 13.80 8.74
CA GLU A 249 32.84 14.29 10.12
C GLU A 249 34.21 14.13 10.81
N ASN A 250 34.87 12.98 10.61
CA ASN A 250 36.23 12.73 11.13
C ASN A 250 37.28 13.69 10.51
N GLU A 251 37.21 13.96 9.21
CA GLU A 251 38.11 14.91 8.53
C GLU A 251 37.93 16.34 9.04
N ILE A 252 36.67 16.76 9.23
CA ILE A 252 36.34 18.06 9.80
C ILE A 252 36.89 18.16 11.23
N GLU A 253 36.73 17.12 12.04
CA GLU A 253 37.21 17.09 13.43
C GLU A 253 38.75 17.10 13.50
N ALA A 254 39.44 16.34 12.65
CA ALA A 254 40.90 16.36 12.54
C ALA A 254 41.42 17.75 12.13
N THR A 255 40.72 18.41 11.21
CA THR A 255 41.03 19.78 10.78
C THR A 255 40.84 20.76 11.94
N ARG A 256 39.74 20.65 12.69
CA ARG A 256 39.47 21.46 13.89
C ARG A 256 40.58 21.34 14.93
N GLN A 257 40.98 20.12 15.25
CA GLN A 257 42.07 19.87 16.21
C GLN A 257 43.40 20.46 15.73
N THR A 258 43.66 20.43 14.42
CA THR A 258 44.87 21.03 13.85
C THR A 258 44.86 22.55 13.97
N PHE A 259 43.72 23.19 13.70
CA PHE A 259 43.55 24.63 13.92
C PHE A 259 43.68 25.01 15.40
N GLN A 260 43.11 24.21 16.30
CA GLN A 260 43.22 24.47 17.74
C GLN A 260 44.69 24.44 18.20
N LYS A 261 45.45 23.41 17.78
CA LYS A 261 46.90 23.33 18.06
C LYS A 261 47.67 24.54 17.53
N TYR A 262 47.30 25.05 16.36
CA TYR A 262 47.90 26.25 15.79
C TYR A 262 47.60 27.51 16.61
N ILE A 263 46.35 27.67 17.08
CA ILE A 263 45.94 28.77 17.95
C ILE A 263 46.72 28.70 19.27
N ASP A 264 46.76 27.53 19.92
CA ASP A 264 47.44 27.34 21.20
C ASP A 264 48.95 27.65 21.09
N ALA A 265 49.59 27.27 19.98
CA ALA A 265 50.99 27.55 19.70
C ALA A 265 51.27 29.03 19.40
N THR A 266 50.34 29.72 18.71
CA THR A 266 50.53 31.11 18.28
C THR A 266 50.11 32.11 19.36
N PHE A 267 49.15 31.74 20.21
CA PHE A 267 48.56 32.59 21.23
C PHE A 267 48.49 31.88 22.60
N PRO A 268 49.62 31.65 23.28
CA PRO A 268 49.67 30.88 24.54
C PRO A 268 48.95 31.57 25.72
N SER A 269 48.64 32.86 25.58
CA SER A 269 47.95 33.67 26.59
C SER A 269 46.43 33.52 26.56
N LEU A 270 45.87 32.85 25.54
CA LEU A 270 44.44 32.55 25.49
C LEU A 270 44.15 31.35 26.40
N SER A 271 43.14 31.47 27.24
CA SER A 271 42.64 30.36 28.04
C SER A 271 41.88 29.37 27.14
N PRO A 272 41.93 28.05 27.41
CA PRO A 272 41.14 27.06 26.67
C PRO A 272 39.67 27.47 26.64
N GLY A 273 39.04 27.42 25.47
CA GLY A 273 37.65 27.84 25.28
C GLY A 273 37.44 29.28 24.79
N GLN A 274 38.44 30.17 24.91
CA GLN A 274 38.29 31.56 24.47
C GLN A 274 38.23 31.73 22.96
N ALA A 275 38.68 30.75 22.17
CA ALA A 275 38.66 30.78 20.71
C ALA A 275 37.55 29.92 20.09
N ASP A 276 36.70 29.28 20.91
CA ASP A 276 35.71 28.30 20.44
C ASP A 276 34.64 28.94 19.53
N PHE A 277 34.42 30.25 19.64
CA PHE A 277 33.53 31.01 18.76
C PHE A 277 34.05 31.08 17.30
N ILE A 278 35.36 30.91 17.09
CA ILE A 278 35.98 30.90 15.75
C ILE A 278 35.67 29.58 15.04
N LEU A 279 35.57 28.49 15.80
CA LEU A 279 35.24 27.15 15.31
C LEU A 279 34.15 26.50 16.17
N PRO A 280 32.87 26.94 16.02
CA PRO A 280 31.76 26.39 16.79
C PRO A 280 31.64 24.88 16.60
N PHE A 281 31.40 24.15 17.70
CA PHE A 281 31.09 22.72 17.65
C PHE A 281 29.79 22.50 16.87
N ARG A 282 29.73 21.45 16.06
CA ARG A 282 28.45 20.95 15.55
C ARG A 282 27.90 20.01 16.62
N GLU A 283 26.63 20.17 16.95
CA GLU A 283 25.91 19.14 17.69
C GLU A 283 25.95 17.85 16.86
N ALA A 284 26.43 16.76 17.47
CA ALA A 284 26.37 15.46 16.85
C ALA A 284 24.90 15.13 16.55
N PHE A 285 24.61 14.67 15.33
CA PHE A 285 23.28 14.20 14.98
C PHE A 285 22.91 13.05 15.93
N GLN A 286 22.05 13.31 16.91
CA GLN A 286 21.40 12.26 17.68
C GLN A 286 20.47 11.54 16.71
N GLN A 287 20.85 10.33 16.28
CA GLN A 287 19.87 9.39 15.79
C GLN A 287 19.02 9.02 17.00
N ASP A 288 17.87 9.68 17.15
CA ASP A 288 16.76 9.17 17.94
C ASP A 288 16.36 7.84 17.29
N THR A 289 17.04 6.78 17.71
CA THR A 289 16.59 5.42 17.48
C THR A 289 15.37 5.30 18.39
N PRO A 290 14.15 5.11 17.86
CA PRO A 290 13.03 4.81 18.74
C PRO A 290 13.41 3.52 19.47
N GLU A 291 13.62 3.61 20.78
CA GLU A 291 13.70 2.43 21.63
C GLU A 291 12.47 1.58 21.31
N ALA A 292 12.73 0.34 20.88
CA ALA A 292 11.68 -0.64 20.69
C ALA A 292 10.85 -0.69 21.98
N PRO A 293 9.50 -0.64 21.91
CA PRO A 293 8.69 -0.75 23.11
C PRO A 293 9.03 -2.08 23.78
N GLU A 294 9.47 -2.00 25.03
CA GLU A 294 9.64 -3.17 25.88
C GLU A 294 8.35 -4.00 25.82
N ASP A 295 8.49 -5.24 25.35
CA ASP A 295 7.48 -6.27 25.44
C ASP A 295 7.08 -6.42 26.91
N ASN A 296 5.98 -5.76 27.28
CA ASN A 296 5.38 -5.95 28.57
C ASN A 296 4.54 -7.23 28.48
N ASP A 297 5.16 -8.33 28.92
CA ASP A 297 4.52 -9.60 29.22
C ASP A 297 3.29 -9.35 30.10
N SER A 298 2.11 -9.46 29.49
CA SER A 298 0.88 -9.77 30.21
C SER A 298 -0.05 -10.54 29.29
N ILE A 299 0.35 -11.76 28.93
CA ILE A 299 -0.60 -12.81 28.55
C ILE A 299 -1.32 -13.22 29.84
N GLY A 300 -2.35 -12.44 30.18
CA GLY A 300 -3.38 -12.80 31.12
C GLY A 300 -4.30 -13.83 30.49
N GLU A 301 -4.02 -15.08 30.80
CA GLU A 301 -4.88 -16.24 30.75
C GLU A 301 -6.36 -15.90 31.04
N LEU A 302 -7.23 -16.01 30.03
CA LEU A 302 -8.68 -16.19 30.22
C LEU A 302 -9.23 -17.12 29.13
N VAL A 303 -8.99 -18.41 29.34
CA VAL A 303 -9.92 -19.47 28.93
C VAL A 303 -10.91 -19.64 30.08
N SER A 304 -12.18 -19.29 29.86
CA SER A 304 -13.39 -19.98 30.35
C SER A 304 -14.55 -18.99 30.55
N GLU A 305 -15.59 -19.07 29.73
CA GLU A 305 -16.99 -19.34 30.13
C GLU A 305 -18.00 -18.83 29.08
N VAL A 306 -18.75 -19.79 28.53
CA VAL A 306 -20.06 -19.73 27.81
C VAL A 306 -20.07 -19.25 26.36
#